data_AF-V9L1U2-F1
#
_entry.id   AF-V9L1U2-F1
#
_cell.length_a   1.000
_cell.length_b   1.000
_cell.length_c   1.000
_cell.angle_alpha   90.00
_cell.angle_beta   90.00
_cell.angle_gamma   90.00
#
_symmetry.space_group_name_H-M   'P 1'
#
loop_
_entity.id
_entity.type
_entity.pdbx_description
1 polymer ?
#
loop_
_entity_poly.entity_id
_entity_poly.type
_entity_poly.pdbx_seq_one_letter_code
_entity_poly.pdbx_strand_id
1 'polypeptide(L)'
;RLELELERLRLDRANRAQQDSQHKQELELMEDVWRGEAQDLLTQIAQLQEENKALVDNLSPKSLTITQEEILRQEAGMSERERQVMKKLKEVVDKQRDELRAKDRELTLKNQDVEALQQQLNRLMKINHDLRHKVTVMDAQGRALIEQKAELEALLQTREQETGKLRAEAGKSRDKSPRQPAHNQEEKGKAEALSEEDFLDSEPVVVDVNDTSRPRFTLQELRDVLHERNELKAKVFVLQEELAYYKSEEAEEENAPFSPPSPALQQKPAAQPESSIRRLIFTAIMPMVAAGLIPDDPTLQPIRRLVSLV
;
A
#
# COMPACT_ATOMS: atom_id res chain seq x y z
N ARG A 1 88.27 -42.83 19.56
CA ARG A 1 86.79 -42.78 19.76
C ARG A 1 86.41 -41.67 20.74
N LEU A 2 86.97 -41.64 21.95
CA LEU A 2 86.67 -40.61 22.96
C LEU A 2 87.07 -39.17 22.57
N GLU A 3 88.18 -38.98 21.86
CA GLU A 3 88.62 -37.64 21.41
C GLU A 3 87.66 -37.01 20.40
N LEU A 4 87.17 -37.78 19.43
CA LEU A 4 86.18 -37.32 18.45
C LEU A 4 84.84 -36.97 19.10
N GLU A 5 84.47 -37.68 20.16
CA GLU A 5 83.24 -37.41 20.91
C GLU A 5 83.36 -36.16 21.79
N LEU A 6 84.54 -35.91 22.37
CA LEU A 6 84.85 -34.65 23.06
C LEU A 6 84.86 -33.45 22.12
N GLU A 7 85.43 -33.58 20.92
CA GLU A 7 85.38 -32.53 19.90
C GLU A 7 83.95 -32.25 19.44
N ARG A 8 83.14 -33.29 19.20
CA ARG A 8 81.72 -33.13 18.88
C ARG A 8 80.97 -32.39 19.99
N LEU A 9 81.17 -32.77 21.26
CA LEU A 9 80.52 -32.10 22.39
C LEU A 9 81.00 -30.65 22.58
N ARG A 10 82.26 -30.34 22.25
CA ARG A 10 82.76 -28.96 22.26
C ARG A 10 82.11 -28.12 21.16
N LEU A 11 82.00 -28.68 19.96
CA LEU A 11 81.31 -28.03 18.84
C LEU A 11 79.83 -27.82 19.16
N ASP A 12 79.16 -28.82 19.72
CA ASP A 12 77.75 -28.71 20.13
C ASP A 12 77.55 -27.65 21.22
N ARG A 13 78.47 -27.53 22.19
CA ARG A 13 78.43 -26.44 23.19
C ARG A 13 78.68 -25.07 22.56
N ALA A 14 79.65 -24.95 21.66
CA ALA A 14 79.93 -23.70 20.96
C ALA A 14 78.73 -23.27 20.10
N ASN A 15 78.12 -24.21 19.38
CA ASN A 15 76.92 -23.98 18.58
C ASN A 15 75.73 -23.55 19.44
N ARG A 16 75.49 -24.19 20.60
CA ARG A 16 74.44 -23.77 21.53
C ARG A 16 74.70 -22.38 22.09
N ALA A 17 75.92 -22.09 22.54
CA ALA A 17 76.27 -20.76 23.03
C ALA A 17 76.13 -19.68 21.95
N GLN A 18 76.44 -20.01 20.70
CA GLN A 18 76.23 -19.12 19.56
C GLN A 18 74.73 -18.90 19.29
N GLN A 19 73.91 -19.96 19.32
CA GLN A 19 72.45 -19.85 19.18
C GLN A 19 71.83 -19.03 20.32
N ASP A 20 72.26 -19.25 21.56
CA ASP A 20 71.79 -18.48 22.72
C ASP A 20 72.17 -16.99 22.59
N SER A 21 73.37 -16.69 22.07
CA SER A 21 73.78 -15.31 21.78
C SER A 21 72.94 -14.68 20.67
N GLN A 22 72.58 -15.46 19.63
CA GLN A 22 71.73 -14.98 18.53
C GLN A 22 70.30 -14.71 19.01
N HIS A 23 69.68 -15.64 19.74
CA HIS A 23 68.35 -15.44 20.31
C HIS A 23 68.31 -14.24 21.25
N LYS A 24 69.37 -14.02 22.05
CA LYS A 24 69.45 -12.84 22.92
C LYS A 24 69.49 -11.54 22.12
N GLN A 25 70.27 -11.49 21.04
CA GLN A 25 70.30 -10.33 20.14
C GLN A 25 68.95 -10.10 19.44
N GLU A 26 68.28 -11.17 19.00
CA GLU A 26 66.95 -11.08 18.41
C GLU A 26 65.90 -10.57 19.41
N LEU A 27 65.96 -11.03 20.66
CA LEU A 27 65.11 -10.53 21.73
C LEU A 27 65.35 -9.04 22.02
N GLU A 28 66.62 -8.61 22.12
CA GLU A 28 66.98 -7.20 22.30
C GLU A 28 66.45 -6.34 21.15
N LEU A 29 66.59 -6.80 19.90
CA LEU A 29 66.03 -6.10 18.73
C LEU A 29 64.50 -6.02 18.76
N MET A 30 63.81 -7.11 19.12
CA MET A 30 62.35 -7.08 19.26
C MET A 30 61.89 -6.14 20.37
N GLU A 31 62.60 -6.10 21.50
CA GLU A 31 62.31 -5.16 22.58
C GLU A 31 62.48 -3.71 22.13
N ASP A 32 63.52 -3.39 21.37
CA ASP A 32 63.76 -2.04 20.84
C ASP A 32 62.66 -1.62 19.85
N VAL A 33 62.23 -2.52 18.96
CA VAL A 33 61.11 -2.27 18.04
C VAL A 33 59.83 -2.02 18.82
N TRP A 34 59.51 -2.87 19.80
CA TRP A 34 58.31 -2.69 20.63
C TRP A 34 58.33 -1.39 21.44
N ARG A 35 59.50 -0.98 21.94
CA ARG A 35 59.65 0.33 22.61
C ARG A 35 59.40 1.48 21.65
N GLY A 36 59.90 1.39 20.41
CA GLY A 36 59.65 2.36 19.35
C GLY A 36 58.16 2.48 19.03
N GLU A 37 57.51 1.36 18.72
CA GLU A 37 56.08 1.32 18.41
C GLU A 37 55.21 1.85 19.56
N ALA A 38 55.53 1.48 20.81
CA ALA A 38 54.82 2.00 21.97
C ALA A 38 54.97 3.52 22.11
N GLN A 39 56.16 4.07 21.84
CA GLN A 39 56.42 5.50 21.90
C GLN A 39 55.70 6.27 20.79
N ASP A 40 55.66 5.71 19.57
CA ASP A 40 54.94 6.29 18.44
C ASP A 40 53.43 6.35 18.72
N LEU A 41 52.85 5.28 19.26
CA LEU A 41 51.45 5.24 19.68
C LEU A 41 51.14 6.26 20.78
N LEU A 42 52.01 6.40 21.79
CA LEU A 42 51.86 7.42 22.82
C LEU A 42 51.90 8.83 22.25
N THR A 43 52.78 9.08 21.28
CA THR A 43 52.89 10.37 20.59
C THR A 43 51.63 10.68 19.78
N GLN A 44 51.09 9.68 19.06
CA GLN A 44 49.84 9.82 18.32
C GLN A 44 48.64 10.08 19.25
N ILE A 45 48.56 9.39 20.39
CA ILE A 45 47.52 9.64 21.40
C ILE A 45 47.61 11.07 21.93
N ALA A 46 48.82 11.57 22.23
CA ALA A 46 49.01 12.93 22.71
C ALA A 46 48.55 13.98 21.67
N GLN A 47 48.90 13.79 20.40
CA GLN A 47 48.46 14.66 19.30
C GLN A 47 46.93 14.65 19.16
N LEU A 48 46.32 13.47 19.13
CA LEU A 48 44.85 13.34 19.05
C LEU A 48 44.15 13.94 20.28
N GLN A 49 44.76 13.87 21.46
CA GLN A 49 44.22 14.51 22.67
C GLN A 49 44.29 16.05 22.57
N GLU A 50 45.37 16.60 22.01
CA GLU A 50 45.52 18.03 21.77
C GLU A 50 44.52 18.53 20.71
N GLU A 51 44.37 17.80 19.60
CA GLU A 51 43.38 18.11 18.56
C GLU A 51 41.94 18.05 19.10
N ASN A 52 41.60 17.01 19.87
CA ASN A 52 40.28 16.91 20.50
C ASN A 52 40.03 18.07 21.47
N LYS A 53 41.03 18.45 22.26
CA LYS A 53 40.92 19.61 23.15
C LYS A 53 40.68 20.89 22.35
N ALA A 54 41.43 21.11 21.27
CA ALA A 54 41.24 22.27 20.40
C ALA A 54 39.86 22.28 19.73
N LEU A 55 39.36 21.13 19.27
CA LEU A 55 38.02 21.02 18.69
C LEU A 55 36.93 21.28 19.73
N VAL A 56 37.09 20.76 20.96
CA VAL A 56 36.15 21.03 22.07
C VAL A 56 36.15 22.51 22.45
N ASP A 57 37.31 23.15 22.49
CA ASP A 57 37.42 24.59 22.78
C ASP A 57 36.73 25.44 21.69
N ASN A 58 36.90 25.07 20.41
CA ASN A 58 36.26 25.72 19.26
C ASN A 58 34.74 25.44 19.17
N LEU A 59 34.28 24.26 19.60
CA LEU A 59 32.87 23.90 19.67
C LEU A 59 32.19 24.39 20.95
N SER A 60 32.96 24.93 21.90
CA SER A 60 32.40 25.46 23.14
C SER A 60 31.35 26.53 22.81
N PRO A 61 30.23 26.58 23.55
CA PRO A 61 29.10 27.46 23.22
C PRO A 61 29.48 28.95 23.14
N LYS A 62 30.64 29.34 23.70
CA LYS A 62 31.19 30.69 23.59
C LYS A 62 31.63 31.07 22.16
N SER A 63 31.97 30.11 21.31
CA SER A 63 32.37 30.37 19.92
C SER A 63 31.20 30.37 18.92
N LEU A 64 30.07 29.75 19.27
CA LEU A 64 28.90 29.61 18.40
C LEU A 64 27.80 30.63 18.71
N THR A 65 27.80 31.18 19.92
CA THR A 65 26.92 32.27 20.31
C THR A 65 27.71 33.56 20.20
N ILE A 66 27.57 34.27 19.08
CA ILE A 66 28.04 35.66 18.99
C ILE A 66 27.39 36.41 20.16
N THR A 67 28.18 36.79 21.14
CA THR A 67 27.66 37.42 22.36
C THR A 67 27.24 38.85 22.05
N GLN A 68 26.27 39.37 22.80
CA GLN A 68 25.79 40.74 22.60
C GLN A 68 26.93 41.77 22.74
N GLU A 69 27.95 41.49 23.55
CA GLU A 69 29.17 42.31 23.68
C GLU A 69 30.07 42.29 22.43
N GLU A 70 30.19 41.16 21.74
CA GLU A 70 30.98 41.06 20.50
C GLU A 70 30.32 41.80 19.34
N ILE A 71 28.98 41.76 19.26
CA ILE A 71 28.21 42.56 18.29
C ILE A 71 28.44 44.05 18.54
N LEU A 72 28.35 44.48 19.80
CA LEU A 72 28.57 45.88 20.17
C LEU A 72 30.00 46.34 19.90
N ARG A 73 31.01 45.48 20.10
CA ARG A 73 32.41 45.76 19.74
C ARG A 73 32.62 45.85 18.22
N GLN A 74 32.03 44.95 17.44
CA GLN A 74 32.03 45.03 15.99
C GLN A 74 31.35 46.30 15.49
N GLU A 75 30.18 46.64 16.05
CA GLU A 75 29.42 47.85 15.72
C GLU A 75 30.16 49.15 16.09
N ALA A 76 31.01 49.14 17.12
CA ALA A 76 31.83 50.27 17.52
C ALA A 76 33.05 50.50 16.61
N GLY A 77 33.56 49.45 15.96
CA GLY A 77 34.66 49.53 14.99
C GLY A 77 34.23 49.78 13.54
N MET A 78 32.94 49.66 13.23
CA MET A 78 32.42 49.85 11.87
C MET A 78 32.33 51.32 11.46
N SER A 79 32.65 51.58 10.18
CA SER A 79 32.37 52.87 9.54
C SER A 79 30.86 53.13 9.49
N GLU A 80 30.45 54.41 9.51
CA GLU A 80 29.03 54.80 9.44
C GLU A 80 28.31 54.20 8.22
N ARG A 81 29.02 54.06 7.09
CA ARG A 81 28.51 53.40 5.88
C ARG A 81 28.24 51.91 6.10
N GLU A 82 29.15 51.20 6.76
CA GLU A 82 29.02 49.77 7.06
C GLU A 82 27.86 49.53 8.01
N ARG A 83 27.71 50.38 9.04
CA ARG A 83 26.58 50.34 9.96
C ARG A 83 25.24 50.52 9.22
N GLN A 84 25.19 51.43 8.25
CA GLN A 84 23.98 51.67 7.47
C GLN A 84 23.64 50.51 6.52
N VAL A 85 24.65 49.86 5.94
CA VAL A 85 24.48 48.61 5.16
C VAL A 85 23.98 47.49 6.05
N MET A 86 24.58 47.29 7.22
CA MET A 86 24.17 46.24 8.18
C MET A 86 22.73 46.44 8.65
N LYS A 87 22.31 47.69 8.91
CA LYS A 87 20.91 47.99 9.25
C LYS A 87 19.95 47.59 8.13
N LYS A 88 20.26 47.96 6.87
CA LYS A 88 19.44 47.58 5.71
C LYS A 88 19.40 46.07 5.51
N LEU A 89 20.54 45.39 5.68
CA LEU A 89 20.62 43.94 5.57
C LEU A 89 19.77 43.26 6.64
N LYS A 90 19.83 43.75 7.89
CA LYS A 90 18.97 43.28 8.97
C LYS A 90 17.48 43.48 8.65
N GLU A 91 17.09 44.66 8.15
CA GLU A 91 15.71 44.93 7.74
C GLU A 91 15.23 43.98 6.63
N VAL A 92 16.07 43.68 5.63
CA VAL A 92 15.73 42.73 4.57
C VAL A 92 15.64 41.30 5.11
N VAL A 93 16.57 40.89 5.96
CA VAL A 93 16.56 39.55 6.60
C VAL A 93 15.31 39.38 7.46
N ASP A 94 14.94 40.38 8.25
CA ASP A 94 13.74 40.31 9.10
C ASP A 94 12.46 40.26 8.24
N LYS A 95 12.38 41.03 7.14
CA LYS A 95 11.28 40.92 6.17
C LYS A 95 11.20 39.53 5.53
N GLN A 96 12.32 38.98 5.08
CA GLN A 96 12.36 37.64 4.48
C GLN A 96 11.96 36.57 5.49
N ARG A 97 12.31 36.71 6.77
CA ARG A 97 11.86 35.81 7.83
C ARG A 97 10.35 35.86 8.03
N ASP A 98 9.77 37.05 8.01
CA ASP A 98 8.32 37.20 8.15
C ASP A 98 7.57 36.70 6.89
N GLU A 99 8.12 36.92 5.71
CA GLU A 99 7.62 36.34 4.45
C GLU A 99 7.67 34.80 4.47
N LEU A 100 8.78 34.21 4.91
CA LEU A 100 8.89 32.75 5.09
C LEU A 100 7.83 32.23 6.05
N ARG A 101 7.67 32.85 7.22
CA ARG A 101 6.62 32.48 8.19
C ARG A 101 5.21 32.62 7.61
N ALA A 102 4.95 33.64 6.80
CA ALA A 102 3.66 33.81 6.14
C ALA A 102 3.42 32.71 5.10
N LYS A 103 4.44 32.37 4.31
CA LYS A 103 4.39 31.29 3.32
C LYS A 103 4.22 29.92 3.97
N ASP A 104 4.87 29.65 5.10
CA ASP A 104 4.68 28.40 5.86
C ASP A 104 3.23 28.24 6.35
N ARG A 105 2.60 29.33 6.82
CA ARG A 105 1.18 29.33 7.19
C ARG A 105 0.29 29.09 5.97
N GLU A 106 0.57 29.74 4.85
CA GLU A 106 -0.17 29.55 3.59
C GLU A 106 -0.08 28.09 3.11
N LEU A 107 1.12 27.50 3.14
CA LEU A 107 1.35 26.09 2.80
C LEU A 107 0.59 25.16 3.73
N THR A 108 0.59 25.43 5.04
CA THR A 108 -0.15 24.62 6.01
C THR A 108 -1.66 24.64 5.73
N LEU A 109 -2.23 25.81 5.42
CA LEU A 109 -3.65 25.92 5.04
C LEU A 109 -3.95 25.17 3.75
N LYS A 110 -3.12 25.33 2.70
CA LYS A 110 -3.29 24.60 1.45
C LYS A 110 -3.21 23.08 1.63
N ASN A 111 -2.30 22.60 2.48
CA ASN A 111 -2.22 21.17 2.80
C ASN A 111 -3.50 20.67 3.48
N GLN A 112 -4.07 21.44 4.40
CA GLN A 112 -5.36 21.10 5.04
C GLN A 112 -6.50 21.04 4.01
N ASP A 113 -6.54 21.98 3.06
CA ASP A 113 -7.54 21.96 1.98
C ASP A 113 -7.38 20.73 1.08
N VAL A 114 -6.13 20.38 0.71
CA VAL A 114 -5.83 19.18 -0.07
C VAL A 114 -6.27 17.92 0.68
N GLU A 115 -5.96 17.80 1.97
CA GLU A 115 -6.41 16.68 2.80
C GLU A 115 -7.94 16.60 2.88
N ALA A 116 -8.62 17.73 3.02
CA ALA A 116 -10.08 17.79 3.04
C ALA A 116 -10.71 17.35 1.70
N LEU A 117 -10.14 17.81 0.58
CA LEU A 117 -10.57 17.39 -0.76
C LEU A 117 -10.31 15.91 -1.00
N GLN A 118 -9.17 15.37 -0.54
CA GLN A 118 -8.87 13.95 -0.62
C GLN A 118 -9.89 13.11 0.16
N GLN A 119 -10.30 13.56 1.35
CA GLN A 119 -11.36 12.90 2.11
C GLN A 119 -12.70 12.93 1.37
N GLN A 120 -13.06 14.04 0.72
CA GLN A 120 -14.29 14.13 -0.09
C GLN A 120 -14.24 13.19 -1.29
N LEU A 121 -13.11 13.14 -2.01
CA LEU A 121 -12.90 12.22 -3.12
C LEU A 121 -13.08 10.77 -2.67
N ASN A 122 -12.45 10.38 -1.56
CA ASN A 122 -12.58 9.04 -0.99
C ASN A 122 -14.04 8.69 -0.63
N ARG A 123 -14.82 9.65 -0.11
CA ARG A 123 -16.25 9.46 0.17
C ARG A 123 -17.05 9.27 -1.13
N LEU A 124 -16.79 10.09 -2.14
CA LEU A 124 -17.46 9.98 -3.44
C LEU A 124 -17.13 8.68 -4.16
N MET A 125 -15.88 8.21 -4.10
CA MET A 125 -15.50 6.91 -4.66
C MET A 125 -16.29 5.76 -4.03
N LYS A 126 -16.48 5.77 -2.70
CA LYS A 126 -17.32 4.78 -2.01
C LYS A 126 -18.77 4.83 -2.47
N ILE A 127 -19.36 6.03 -2.49
CA ILE A 127 -20.75 6.21 -2.95
C ILE A 127 -20.89 5.76 -4.41
N ASN A 128 -19.93 6.08 -5.27
CA ASN A 128 -19.97 5.68 -6.67
C ASN A 128 -19.89 4.16 -6.83
N HIS A 129 -19.02 3.49 -6.08
CA HIS A 129 -18.95 2.04 -6.04
C HIS A 129 -20.28 1.42 -5.61
N ASP A 130 -20.89 1.91 -4.53
CA ASP A 130 -22.17 1.43 -4.02
C ASP A 130 -23.29 1.60 -5.05
N LEU A 131 -23.32 2.75 -5.75
CA LEU A 131 -24.29 3.01 -6.81
C LEU A 131 -24.08 2.08 -8.01
N ARG A 132 -22.83 1.85 -8.44
CA ARG A 132 -22.53 0.88 -9.51
C ARG A 132 -22.99 -0.52 -9.12
N HIS A 133 -22.69 -0.97 -7.90
CA HIS A 133 -23.16 -2.26 -7.40
C HIS A 133 -24.68 -2.36 -7.38
N LYS A 134 -25.38 -1.29 -6.93
CA LYS A 134 -26.84 -1.24 -6.94
C LYS A 134 -27.41 -1.33 -8.36
N VAL A 135 -26.80 -0.65 -9.34
CA VAL A 135 -27.19 -0.75 -10.75
C VAL A 135 -27.01 -2.19 -11.24
N THR A 136 -25.89 -2.85 -10.95
CA THR A 136 -25.66 -4.24 -11.34
C THR A 136 -26.73 -5.19 -10.76
N VAL A 137 -27.09 -5.03 -9.48
CA VAL A 137 -28.13 -5.84 -8.84
C VAL A 137 -29.49 -5.59 -9.47
N MET A 138 -29.86 -4.32 -9.70
CA MET A 138 -31.13 -3.97 -10.33
C MET A 138 -31.21 -4.48 -11.78
N ASP A 139 -30.12 -4.41 -12.53
CA ASP A 139 -30.05 -4.94 -13.89
C ASP A 139 -30.23 -6.46 -13.91
N ALA A 140 -29.62 -7.18 -12.97
CA ALA A 140 -29.79 -8.62 -12.84
C ALA A 140 -31.25 -8.99 -12.49
N GLN A 141 -31.85 -8.26 -11.55
CA GLN A 141 -33.27 -8.44 -11.19
C GLN A 141 -34.20 -8.14 -12.39
N GLY A 142 -33.93 -7.07 -13.14
CA GLY A 142 -34.69 -6.73 -14.34
C GLY A 142 -34.62 -7.82 -15.41
N ARG A 143 -33.45 -8.42 -15.64
CA ARG A 143 -33.28 -9.56 -16.56
C ARG A 143 -34.06 -10.79 -16.11
N ALA A 144 -33.97 -11.15 -14.83
CA ALA A 144 -34.70 -12.29 -14.28
C ALA A 144 -36.22 -12.12 -14.44
N LEU A 145 -36.75 -10.91 -14.23
CA LEU A 145 -38.18 -10.62 -14.44
C LEU A 145 -38.58 -10.70 -15.92
N ILE A 146 -37.72 -10.25 -16.84
CA ILE A 146 -37.97 -10.37 -18.28
C ILE A 146 -37.99 -11.85 -18.70
N GLU A 147 -37.06 -12.66 -18.18
CA GLU A 147 -37.01 -14.10 -18.42
C GLU A 147 -38.27 -14.81 -17.91
N GLN A 148 -38.68 -14.57 -16.66
CA GLN A 148 -39.91 -15.11 -16.09
C GLN A 148 -41.16 -14.71 -16.89
N LYS A 149 -41.22 -13.44 -17.35
CA LYS A 149 -42.32 -12.99 -18.20
C LYS A 149 -42.35 -13.75 -19.52
N ALA A 150 -41.19 -13.90 -20.18
CA ALA A 150 -41.09 -14.62 -21.45
C ALA A 150 -41.48 -16.11 -21.29
N GLU A 151 -41.10 -16.75 -20.18
CA GLU A 151 -41.51 -18.12 -19.85
C GLU A 151 -43.03 -18.26 -19.68
N LEU A 152 -43.65 -17.33 -18.92
CA LEU A 152 -45.10 -17.33 -18.73
C LEU A 152 -45.87 -17.07 -20.04
N GLU A 153 -45.38 -16.16 -20.88
CA GLU A 153 -45.95 -15.91 -22.21
C GLU A 153 -45.87 -17.15 -23.12
N ALA A 154 -44.74 -17.89 -23.10
CA ALA A 154 -44.59 -19.13 -23.85
C ALA A 154 -45.51 -20.26 -23.34
N LEU A 155 -45.67 -20.39 -22.03
CA LEU A 155 -46.60 -21.33 -21.42
C LEU A 155 -48.06 -21.02 -21.79
N LEU A 156 -48.43 -19.73 -21.76
CA LEU A 156 -49.76 -19.28 -22.15
C LEU A 156 -50.05 -19.60 -23.63
N GLN A 157 -49.10 -19.30 -24.53
CA GLN A 157 -49.24 -19.64 -25.95
C GLN A 157 -49.40 -21.15 -26.17
N THR A 158 -48.66 -21.98 -25.44
CA THR A 158 -48.78 -23.45 -25.51
C THR A 158 -50.18 -23.90 -25.09
N ARG A 159 -50.70 -23.37 -23.98
CA ARG A 159 -52.06 -23.66 -23.51
C ARG A 159 -53.14 -23.17 -24.49
N GLU A 160 -52.97 -22.01 -25.11
CA GLU A 160 -53.89 -21.51 -26.14
C GLU A 160 -53.91 -22.43 -27.36
N GLN A 161 -52.76 -22.94 -27.80
CA GLN A 161 -52.70 -23.92 -28.89
C GLN A 161 -53.37 -25.24 -28.52
N GLU A 162 -53.14 -25.77 -27.31
CA GLU A 162 -53.82 -26.97 -26.80
C GLU A 162 -55.35 -26.81 -26.77
N THR A 163 -55.84 -25.70 -26.20
CA THR A 163 -57.29 -25.42 -26.16
C THR A 163 -57.87 -25.23 -27.55
N GLY A 164 -57.12 -24.63 -28.49
CA GLY A 164 -57.49 -24.52 -29.90
C GLY A 164 -57.64 -25.89 -30.57
N LYS A 165 -56.69 -26.81 -30.33
CA LYS A 165 -56.74 -28.20 -30.83
C LYS A 165 -57.97 -28.95 -30.27
N LEU A 166 -58.17 -28.93 -28.96
CA LEU A 166 -59.32 -29.57 -28.31
C LEU A 166 -60.65 -29.02 -28.81
N ARG A 167 -60.76 -27.70 -29.03
CA ARG A 167 -61.96 -27.08 -29.61
C ARG A 167 -62.21 -27.57 -31.04
N ALA A 168 -61.17 -27.70 -31.86
CA ALA A 168 -61.30 -28.21 -33.22
C ALA A 168 -61.75 -29.68 -33.23
N GLU A 169 -61.23 -30.51 -32.32
CA GLU A 169 -61.64 -31.91 -32.15
C GLU A 169 -63.09 -32.04 -31.67
N ALA A 170 -63.51 -31.23 -30.68
CA ALA A 170 -64.89 -31.17 -30.21
C ALA A 170 -65.88 -30.71 -31.31
N GLY A 171 -65.45 -29.82 -32.21
CA GLY A 171 -66.23 -29.44 -33.39
C GLY A 171 -66.41 -30.62 -34.36
N LYS A 172 -65.35 -31.39 -34.60
CA LYS A 172 -65.37 -32.56 -35.48
C LYS A 172 -66.20 -33.72 -34.91
N SER A 173 -66.20 -33.93 -33.60
CA SER A 173 -67.03 -34.97 -32.96
C SER A 173 -68.52 -34.60 -32.97
N ARG A 174 -68.86 -33.31 -32.85
CA ARG A 174 -70.23 -32.80 -32.98
C ARG A 174 -70.79 -32.95 -34.40
N ASP A 175 -69.95 -32.80 -35.43
CA ASP A 175 -70.36 -32.92 -36.84
C ASP A 175 -70.58 -34.38 -37.29
N LYS A 176 -70.02 -35.34 -36.54
CA LYS A 176 -70.18 -36.79 -36.78
C LYS A 176 -71.37 -37.43 -36.06
N SER A 177 -72.13 -36.67 -35.26
CA SER A 177 -73.32 -37.18 -34.56
C SER A 177 -74.61 -36.71 -35.25
N PRO A 178 -75.57 -37.59 -35.61
CA PRO A 178 -76.79 -37.18 -36.29
C PRO A 178 -77.66 -36.30 -35.39
N ARG A 179 -78.04 -35.12 -35.88
CA ARG A 179 -79.08 -34.26 -35.27
C ARG A 179 -80.41 -35.02 -35.18
N GLN A 180 -80.87 -35.33 -33.97
CA GLN A 180 -82.29 -35.51 -33.68
C GLN A 180 -82.84 -34.22 -33.04
N PRO A 181 -84.04 -33.74 -33.41
CA PRO A 181 -84.63 -32.56 -32.79
C PRO A 181 -85.58 -32.99 -31.67
N ALA A 182 -85.39 -32.47 -30.46
CA ALA A 182 -86.50 -32.10 -29.57
C ALA A 182 -86.01 -31.46 -28.27
N HIS A 183 -86.54 -30.25 -28.05
CA HIS A 183 -87.12 -29.76 -26.80
C HIS A 183 -86.21 -29.47 -25.59
N ASN A 184 -86.17 -28.18 -25.26
CA ASN A 184 -85.77 -27.63 -23.97
C ASN A 184 -86.64 -28.23 -22.85
N GLN A 185 -86.02 -28.71 -21.77
CA GLN A 185 -86.30 -28.26 -20.40
C GLN A 185 -85.22 -28.78 -19.44
N GLU A 186 -85.02 -27.97 -18.40
CA GLU A 186 -83.95 -27.97 -17.41
C GLU A 186 -83.82 -29.29 -16.63
N GLU A 187 -82.59 -29.72 -16.30
CA GLU A 187 -82.28 -30.07 -14.92
C GLU A 187 -80.77 -30.20 -14.60
N LYS A 188 -80.51 -29.84 -13.34
CA LYS A 188 -79.33 -29.98 -12.49
C LYS A 188 -78.40 -31.18 -12.73
N GLY A 189 -77.10 -30.91 -12.57
CA GLY A 189 -76.28 -31.56 -11.54
C GLY A 189 -75.13 -32.48 -11.98
N LYS A 190 -73.95 -32.20 -11.39
CA LYS A 190 -72.81 -33.10 -11.07
C LYS A 190 -72.06 -33.74 -12.24
N ALA A 191 -70.79 -33.38 -12.49
CA ALA A 191 -69.55 -33.68 -11.75
C ALA A 191 -68.85 -34.95 -12.28
N GLU A 192 -67.52 -34.82 -12.46
CA GLU A 192 -66.49 -35.87 -12.55
C GLU A 192 -66.44 -36.69 -13.85
N ALA A 193 -65.32 -37.22 -14.35
CA ALA A 193 -63.87 -37.05 -14.21
C ALA A 193 -63.24 -38.12 -15.14
N LEU A 194 -61.93 -37.99 -15.46
CA LEU A 194 -61.03 -39.07 -15.95
C LEU A 194 -61.22 -39.50 -17.42
N SER A 195 -60.23 -39.88 -18.23
CA SER A 195 -58.76 -40.02 -18.15
C SER A 195 -58.31 -40.60 -19.53
N GLU A 196 -57.08 -40.31 -19.96
CA GLU A 196 -56.12 -41.20 -20.69
C GLU A 196 -56.60 -41.93 -21.98
N GLU A 197 -55.85 -42.17 -23.05
CA GLU A 197 -54.45 -42.05 -23.46
C GLU A 197 -54.44 -42.35 -24.99
N ASP A 198 -53.27 -42.19 -25.61
CA ASP A 198 -52.86 -42.83 -26.89
C ASP A 198 -53.24 -42.11 -28.20
N PHE A 199 -52.22 -41.65 -28.93
CA PHE A 199 -51.88 -42.11 -30.29
C PHE A 199 -50.76 -41.23 -30.86
N LEU A 200 -49.53 -41.74 -30.74
CA LEU A 200 -48.38 -41.35 -31.55
C LEU A 200 -48.63 -41.84 -32.99
N ASP A 201 -48.64 -40.93 -33.97
CA ASP A 201 -48.18 -41.28 -35.32
C ASP A 201 -47.60 -40.08 -36.04
N SER A 202 -46.43 -40.30 -36.61
CA SER A 202 -45.56 -39.31 -37.26
C SER A 202 -45.68 -39.45 -38.76
N GLU A 203 -45.93 -38.37 -39.49
CA GLU A 203 -45.64 -38.30 -40.93
C GLU A 203 -45.04 -36.93 -41.28
N PRO A 204 -44.04 -36.87 -42.17
CA PRO A 204 -43.15 -35.74 -42.31
C PRO A 204 -43.72 -34.68 -43.27
N VAL A 205 -43.85 -33.45 -42.80
CA VAL A 205 -44.26 -32.32 -43.63
C VAL A 205 -43.08 -31.88 -44.50
N VAL A 206 -43.24 -32.03 -45.81
CA VAL A 206 -42.32 -31.59 -46.88
C VAL A 206 -41.98 -30.10 -46.69
N VAL A 207 -40.69 -29.80 -46.51
CA VAL A 207 -40.17 -28.44 -46.25
C VAL A 207 -39.76 -27.78 -47.57
N ASP A 208 -40.39 -26.66 -47.89
CA ASP A 208 -40.00 -25.79 -49.01
C ASP A 208 -38.71 -25.00 -48.65
N VAL A 209 -37.70 -25.09 -49.51
CA VAL A 209 -36.32 -24.63 -49.24
C VAL A 209 -36.12 -23.14 -49.57
N ASN A 210 -37.06 -22.50 -50.28
CA ASN A 210 -36.91 -21.12 -50.79
C ASN A 210 -37.76 -20.05 -50.08
N ASP A 211 -38.35 -20.35 -48.92
CA ASP A 211 -39.11 -19.37 -48.16
C ASP A 211 -38.18 -18.29 -47.55
N THR A 212 -38.24 -17.08 -48.11
CA THR A 212 -37.43 -15.92 -47.66
C THR A 212 -37.82 -15.44 -46.25
N SER A 213 -39.00 -15.83 -45.76
CA SER A 213 -39.46 -15.56 -44.40
C SER A 213 -39.06 -16.64 -43.38
N ARG A 214 -38.44 -17.73 -43.84
CA ARG A 214 -37.94 -18.79 -42.97
C ARG A 214 -36.79 -18.26 -42.11
N PRO A 215 -36.82 -18.46 -40.78
CA PRO A 215 -35.70 -18.09 -39.92
C PRO A 215 -34.42 -18.76 -40.42
N ARG A 216 -33.43 -17.94 -40.79
CA ARG A 216 -32.13 -18.42 -41.30
C ARG A 216 -31.28 -19.10 -40.23
N PHE A 217 -31.65 -18.88 -38.98
CA PHE A 217 -31.03 -19.46 -37.80
C PHE A 217 -32.08 -20.24 -37.03
N THR A 218 -31.68 -21.38 -36.49
CA THR A 218 -32.46 -22.10 -35.49
C THR A 218 -32.55 -21.27 -34.21
N LEU A 219 -33.59 -21.49 -33.40
CA LEU A 219 -33.71 -20.85 -32.08
C LEU A 219 -32.48 -21.10 -31.19
N GLN A 220 -31.85 -22.27 -31.36
CA GLN A 220 -30.63 -22.64 -30.65
C GLN A 220 -29.44 -21.78 -31.11
N GLU A 221 -29.22 -21.64 -32.41
CA GLU A 221 -28.15 -20.77 -32.95
C GLU A 221 -28.34 -19.31 -32.53
N LEU A 222 -29.57 -18.81 -32.50
CA LEU A 222 -29.84 -17.44 -32.03
C LEU A 222 -29.53 -17.29 -30.53
N ARG A 223 -29.85 -18.30 -29.72
CA ARG A 223 -29.51 -18.34 -28.30
C ARG A 223 -27.99 -18.34 -28.10
N ASP A 224 -27.27 -19.16 -28.86
CA ASP A 224 -25.82 -19.29 -28.77
C ASP A 224 -25.12 -17.98 -29.18
N VAL A 225 -25.54 -17.36 -30.29
CA VAL A 225 -25.03 -16.04 -30.73
C VAL A 225 -25.34 -14.94 -29.72
N LEU A 226 -26.52 -14.95 -29.10
CA LEU A 226 -26.86 -13.99 -28.06
C LEU A 226 -26.02 -14.20 -26.79
N HIS A 227 -25.74 -15.46 -26.43
CA HIS A 227 -24.90 -15.79 -25.30
C HIS A 227 -23.46 -15.35 -25.55
N GLU A 228 -22.89 -15.71 -26.70
CA GLU A 228 -21.54 -15.30 -27.12
C GLU A 228 -21.42 -13.77 -27.19
N ARG A 229 -22.42 -13.07 -27.74
CA ARG A 229 -22.46 -11.60 -27.77
C ARG A 229 -22.49 -11.02 -26.36
N ASN A 230 -23.23 -11.62 -25.43
CA ASN A 230 -23.26 -11.17 -24.03
C ASN A 230 -21.92 -11.39 -23.34
N GLU A 231 -21.28 -12.54 -23.54
CA GLU A 231 -19.94 -12.83 -23.01
C GLU A 231 -18.88 -11.87 -23.55
N LEU A 232 -18.87 -11.65 -24.86
CA LEU A 232 -17.95 -10.70 -25.50
C LEU A 232 -18.18 -9.29 -24.98
N LYS A 233 -19.43 -8.88 -24.77
CA LYS A 233 -19.76 -7.58 -24.18
C LYS A 233 -19.22 -7.44 -22.74
N ALA A 234 -19.30 -8.51 -21.93
CA ALA A 234 -18.71 -8.52 -20.59
C ALA A 234 -17.18 -8.44 -20.64
N LYS A 235 -16.53 -9.20 -21.52
CA LYS A 235 -15.06 -9.16 -21.73
C LYS A 235 -14.60 -7.77 -22.18
N VAL A 236 -15.30 -7.15 -23.13
CA VAL A 236 -15.01 -5.78 -23.59
C VAL A 236 -15.14 -4.78 -22.44
N PHE A 237 -16.15 -4.92 -21.58
CA PHE A 237 -16.31 -4.05 -20.42
C PHE A 237 -15.13 -4.16 -19.44
N VAL A 238 -14.71 -5.38 -19.10
CA VAL A 238 -13.54 -5.62 -18.23
C VAL A 238 -12.26 -5.05 -18.84
N LEU A 239 -12.02 -5.32 -20.13
CA LEU A 239 -10.84 -4.77 -20.82
C LEU A 239 -10.86 -3.24 -20.90
N GLN A 240 -12.04 -2.62 -21.03
CA GLN A 240 -12.17 -1.16 -20.97
C GLN A 240 -11.86 -0.61 -19.58
N GLU A 241 -12.22 -1.31 -18.52
CA GLU A 241 -11.88 -0.94 -17.14
C GLU A 241 -10.38 -1.10 -16.87
N GLU A 242 -9.76 -2.19 -17.32
CA GLU A 242 -8.30 -2.40 -17.24
C GLU A 242 -7.55 -1.32 -18.02
N LEU A 243 -7.96 -1.01 -19.25
CA LEU A 243 -7.35 0.07 -20.04
C LEU A 243 -7.53 1.44 -19.40
N ALA A 244 -8.65 1.69 -18.71
CA ALA A 244 -8.85 2.92 -17.97
C ALA A 244 -7.91 3.00 -16.76
N TYR A 245 -7.73 1.88 -16.05
CA TYR A 245 -6.83 1.75 -14.91
C TYR A 245 -5.37 2.04 -15.30
N TYR A 246 -4.85 1.38 -16.33
CA TYR A 246 -3.47 1.61 -16.78
C TYR A 246 -3.25 3.01 -17.35
N LYS A 247 -4.23 3.60 -18.04
CA LYS A 247 -4.15 5.01 -18.49
C LYS A 247 -4.11 6.00 -17.33
N SER A 248 -4.84 5.74 -16.24
CA SER A 248 -4.74 6.57 -15.04
C SER A 248 -3.41 6.38 -14.33
N GLU A 249 -2.86 5.16 -14.30
CA GLU A 249 -1.57 4.86 -13.69
C GLU A 249 -0.41 5.51 -14.48
N GLU A 250 -0.41 5.43 -15.81
CA GLU A 250 0.54 6.14 -16.68
C GLU A 250 0.46 7.67 -16.52
N ALA A 251 -0.76 8.22 -16.39
CA ALA A 251 -0.95 9.66 -16.17
C ALA A 251 -0.50 10.11 -14.76
N GLU A 252 -0.57 9.23 -13.76
CA GLU A 252 -0.04 9.47 -12.42
C GLU A 252 1.50 9.37 -12.38
N GLU A 253 2.10 8.46 -13.15
CA GLU A 253 3.56 8.38 -13.33
C GLU A 253 4.14 9.57 -14.12
N GLU A 254 3.44 10.07 -15.15
CA GLU A 254 3.90 11.22 -15.95
C GLU A 254 3.73 12.56 -15.20
N ASN A 255 2.77 12.65 -14.26
CA ASN A 255 2.57 13.81 -13.39
C ASN A 255 3.34 13.75 -12.06
N ALA A 256 4.13 12.71 -11.81
CA ALA A 256 5.05 12.70 -10.68
C ALA A 256 6.20 13.70 -10.94
N PRO A 257 6.41 14.72 -10.09
CA PRO A 257 7.57 15.59 -10.25
C PRO A 257 8.84 14.76 -10.09
N PHE A 258 9.68 14.75 -11.14
CA PHE A 258 11.07 14.29 -11.08
C PHE A 258 11.77 14.97 -9.89
N SER A 259 11.92 14.23 -8.80
CA SER A 259 12.83 14.62 -7.74
C SER A 259 14.24 14.19 -8.16
N PRO A 260 15.24 15.09 -8.18
CA PRO A 260 16.61 14.68 -8.45
C PRO A 260 17.10 13.76 -7.31
N PRO A 261 17.94 12.75 -7.60
CA PRO A 261 18.54 11.96 -6.56
C PRO A 261 19.45 12.88 -5.74
N SER A 262 19.03 13.21 -4.52
CA SER A 262 19.89 13.89 -3.56
C SER A 262 21.04 12.96 -3.20
N PRO A 263 22.28 13.47 -3.06
CA PRO A 263 23.42 12.64 -2.74
C PRO A 263 23.21 11.93 -1.41
N ALA A 264 23.57 10.65 -1.38
CA ALA A 264 23.52 9.78 -0.22
C ALA A 264 24.30 10.41 0.95
N LEU A 265 23.61 11.17 1.79
CA LEU A 265 24.04 11.41 3.15
C LEU A 265 23.71 10.12 3.92
N GLN A 266 24.78 9.46 4.36
CA GLN A 266 24.76 8.34 5.27
C GLN A 266 23.71 8.58 6.37
N GLN A 267 22.61 7.84 6.29
CA GLN A 267 21.66 7.75 7.38
C GLN A 267 22.35 7.01 8.52
N LYS A 268 22.92 7.79 9.45
CA LYS A 268 23.04 7.38 10.85
C LYS A 268 21.64 6.91 11.29
N PRO A 269 21.48 5.80 12.03
CA PRO A 269 20.18 5.20 12.26
C PRO A 269 19.24 6.25 12.88
N ALA A 270 18.25 6.66 12.09
CA ALA A 270 17.23 7.59 12.54
C ALA A 270 16.43 6.89 13.63
N ALA A 271 16.59 7.37 14.88
CA ALA A 271 15.71 7.01 15.96
C ALA A 271 14.27 7.26 15.48
N GLN A 272 13.44 6.23 15.55
CA GLN A 272 12.01 6.34 15.24
C GLN A 272 11.43 7.54 15.99
N PRO A 273 10.48 8.29 15.41
CA PRO A 273 9.84 9.39 16.12
C PRO A 273 9.23 8.81 17.39
N GLU A 274 9.87 9.07 18.54
CA GLU A 274 9.42 8.54 19.81
C GLU A 274 7.99 9.03 20.03
N SER A 275 7.07 8.08 20.27
CA SER A 275 5.66 8.43 20.46
C SER A 275 5.56 9.51 21.54
N SER A 276 4.68 10.49 21.34
CA SER A 276 4.50 11.61 22.27
C SER A 276 4.28 11.13 23.71
N ILE A 277 3.70 9.93 23.85
CA ILE A 277 3.48 9.23 25.12
C ILE A 277 4.82 8.74 25.71
N ARG A 278 5.69 8.11 24.92
CA ARG A 278 7.04 7.72 25.41
C ARG A 278 7.84 8.93 25.87
N ARG A 279 7.83 10.02 25.10
CA ARG A 279 8.53 11.25 25.48
C ARG A 279 7.99 11.82 26.80
N LEU A 280 6.66 11.88 26.95
CA LEU A 280 6.05 12.32 28.21
C LEU A 280 6.46 11.43 29.39
N ILE A 281 6.48 10.11 29.19
CA ILE A 281 6.86 9.14 30.22
C ILE A 281 8.32 9.32 30.64
N PHE A 282 9.26 9.36 29.69
CA PHE A 282 10.70 9.38 30.01
C PHE A 282 11.24 10.77 30.39
N THR A 283 10.67 11.85 29.83
CA THR A 283 11.19 13.20 30.08
C THR A 283 10.51 13.90 31.25
N ALA A 284 9.23 13.61 31.54
CA ALA A 284 8.49 14.29 32.61
C ALA A 284 8.10 13.35 33.75
N ILE A 285 7.50 12.19 33.45
CA ILE A 285 6.93 11.32 34.49
C ILE A 285 8.04 10.55 35.24
N MET A 286 8.99 9.94 34.53
CA MET A 286 10.03 9.10 35.14
C MET A 286 10.93 9.86 36.13
N PRO A 287 11.41 11.10 35.86
CA PRO A 287 12.16 11.87 36.84
C PRO A 287 11.34 12.23 38.09
N MET A 288 10.05 12.54 37.91
CA MET A 288 9.15 12.85 39.04
C MET A 288 8.85 11.61 39.88
N VAL A 289 8.69 10.44 39.25
CA VAL A 289 8.57 9.15 39.93
C VAL A 289 9.86 8.81 40.70
N ALA A 290 11.04 8.99 40.08
CA ALA A 290 12.32 8.75 40.72
C ALA A 290 12.58 9.70 41.90
N ALA A 291 12.11 10.95 41.81
CA ALA A 291 12.17 11.94 42.88
C ALA A 291 11.10 11.75 43.98
N GLY A 292 10.24 10.74 43.88
CA GLY A 292 9.19 10.47 44.86
C GLY A 292 8.07 11.52 44.92
N LEU A 293 7.94 12.35 43.88
CA LEU A 293 6.99 13.47 43.82
C LEU A 293 5.58 13.04 43.39
N ILE A 294 5.41 11.79 42.95
CA ILE A 294 4.12 11.24 42.53
C ILE A 294 3.71 10.14 43.53
N PRO A 295 2.54 10.26 44.20
CA PRO A 295 2.05 9.28 45.16
C PRO A 295 1.84 7.90 44.50
N ASP A 296 1.75 6.85 45.32
CA ASP A 296 1.73 5.43 44.89
C ASP A 296 0.54 5.06 44.00
N ASP A 297 0.63 5.41 42.71
CA ASP A 297 -0.29 4.96 41.67
C ASP A 297 0.19 3.60 41.12
N PRO A 298 -0.64 2.53 41.18
CA PRO A 298 -0.28 1.21 40.68
C PRO A 298 0.04 1.18 39.18
N THR A 299 -0.41 2.17 38.39
CA THR A 299 -0.14 2.24 36.94
C THR A 299 1.30 2.62 36.60
N LEU A 300 2.05 3.20 37.55
CA LEU A 300 3.44 3.64 37.37
C LEU A 300 4.49 2.62 37.85
N GLN A 301 4.05 1.45 38.34
CA GLN A 301 4.91 0.34 38.77
C GLN A 301 5.95 -0.12 37.73
N PRO A 302 5.62 -0.22 36.42
CA PRO A 302 6.61 -0.60 35.40
C PRO A 302 7.76 0.42 35.29
N ILE A 303 7.47 1.71 35.46
CA ILE A 303 8.47 2.79 35.39
C ILE A 303 9.39 2.75 36.62
N ARG A 304 8.85 2.48 37.82
CA ARG A 304 9.66 2.30 39.04
C ARG A 304 10.63 1.13 38.94
N ARG A 305 10.19 -0.02 38.38
CA ARG A 305 11.06 -1.19 38.17
C ARG A 305 12.22 -0.87 37.23
N LEU A 306 11.97 -0.07 36.19
CA LEU A 306 12.99 0.39 35.25
C LEU A 306 14.04 1.29 35.91
N VAL A 307 13.62 2.20 36.80
CA VAL A 307 14.55 3.06 37.56
C VAL A 307 15.37 2.26 38.56
N SER A 308 14.82 1.22 39.19
CA SER A 308 15.57 0.37 40.15
C SER A 308 16.64 -0.53 39.52
N LEU A 309 16.66 -0.68 38.19
CA LEU A 309 17.60 -1.52 37.46
C LEU A 309 18.81 -0.74 36.87
N VAL A 310 18.85 0.58 37.05
CA VAL A 310 19.96 1.47 36.65
C VAL A 310 20.70 1.94 37.90
#